data_AF-R7J664-F1
#
_entry.id   AF-R7J664-F1
#
_cell.length_a   1.000
_cell.length_b   1.000
_cell.length_c   1.000
_cell.angle_alpha   90.00
_cell.angle_beta   90.00
_cell.angle_gamma   90.00
#
_symmetry.space_group_name_H-M   'P 1'
#
loop_
_entity.id
_entity.type
_entity.pdbx_description
1 polymer ?
#
loop_
_entity_poly.entity_id
_entity_poly.type
_entity_poly.pdbx_seq_one_letter_code
_entity_poly.pdbx_strand_id
1 'polypeptide(L)'
;MAKHFTLEDVQAAVEDAITGGEYSIPKIAASLHTSERTFYRRVKELTGVTPKAVISDIQMNRCARLLLEHPDKPLGKIALMCGFEEASGLSHAFHRAFGCYPTVYRKNGGVDILQK
;
A
#
# COMPACT_ATOMS: atom_id res chain seq x y z
N MET A 1 -21.96 -8.26 -17.86
CA MET A 1 -21.42 -6.90 -17.59
C MET A 1 -20.29 -7.04 -16.57
N ALA A 2 -19.06 -6.65 -16.91
CA ALA A 2 -18.01 -6.54 -15.88
C ALA A 2 -18.36 -5.32 -15.02
N LYS A 3 -18.57 -5.51 -13.70
CA LYS A 3 -18.72 -4.39 -12.77
C LYS A 3 -17.52 -3.45 -12.97
N HIS A 4 -17.81 -2.16 -13.16
CA HIS A 4 -16.80 -1.12 -13.24
C HIS A 4 -16.46 -0.69 -11.82
N PHE A 5 -15.17 -0.67 -11.48
CA PHE A 5 -14.63 -0.08 -10.27
C PHE A 5 -13.63 1.00 -10.66
N THR A 6 -13.42 2.00 -9.81
CA THR A 6 -12.47 3.08 -10.00
C THR A 6 -11.19 2.85 -9.19
N LEU A 7 -10.21 3.75 -9.31
CA LEU A 7 -9.00 3.65 -8.50
C LEU A 7 -9.27 3.92 -7.02
N GLU A 8 -10.23 4.80 -6.72
CA GLU A 8 -10.71 5.07 -5.37
C GLU A 8 -11.32 3.81 -4.74
N ASP A 9 -12.08 3.03 -5.51
CA ASP A 9 -12.61 1.74 -5.04
C ASP A 9 -11.48 0.76 -4.69
N VAL A 10 -10.41 0.72 -5.51
CA VAL A 10 -9.23 -0.10 -5.22
C VAL A 10 -8.55 0.33 -3.94
N GLN A 11 -8.40 1.65 -3.73
CA GLN A 11 -7.82 2.18 -2.51
C GLN A 11 -8.65 1.77 -1.28
N ALA A 12 -9.96 2.00 -1.30
CA ALA A 12 -10.85 1.60 -0.22
C ALA A 12 -10.77 0.08 0.08
N ALA A 13 -10.80 -0.75 -0.97
CA ALA A 13 -10.70 -2.20 -0.82
C ALA A 13 -9.35 -2.65 -0.21
N VAL A 14 -8.25 -1.98 -0.55
CA VAL A 14 -6.94 -2.26 0.04
C VAL A 14 -6.91 -1.86 1.52
N GLU A 15 -7.45 -0.69 1.85
CA GLU A 15 -7.48 -0.20 3.24
C GLU A 15 -8.34 -1.09 4.15
N ASP A 16 -9.49 -1.54 3.65
CA ASP A 16 -10.37 -2.47 4.35
C ASP A 16 -9.71 -3.84 4.54
N ALA A 17 -9.06 -4.37 3.49
CA ALA A 17 -8.36 -5.66 3.57
C ALA A 17 -7.20 -5.64 4.58
N ILE A 18 -6.44 -4.54 4.64
CA ILE A 18 -5.37 -4.37 5.63
C ILE A 18 -5.95 -4.29 7.05
N THR A 19 -7.04 -3.55 7.24
CA THR A 19 -7.67 -3.36 8.55
C THR A 19 -8.32 -4.65 9.07
N GLY A 20 -8.89 -5.46 8.17
CA GLY A 20 -9.49 -6.75 8.48
C GLY A 20 -8.49 -7.89 8.74
N GLY A 21 -7.19 -7.67 8.53
CA GLY A 21 -6.14 -8.68 8.78
C GLY A 21 -6.03 -9.80 7.73
N GLU A 22 -6.85 -9.78 6.67
CA GLU A 22 -6.85 -10.77 5.58
C GLU A 22 -6.47 -10.12 4.24
N TYR A 23 -5.24 -9.62 4.16
CA TYR A 23 -4.74 -8.93 2.97
C TYR A 23 -4.23 -9.90 1.89
N SER A 24 -4.86 -9.89 0.70
CA SER A 24 -4.35 -10.55 -0.50
C SER A 24 -5.01 -10.02 -1.78
N ILE A 25 -4.34 -10.15 -2.93
CA ILE A 25 -4.91 -9.78 -4.24
C ILE A 25 -6.25 -10.50 -4.52
N PRO A 26 -6.40 -11.82 -4.28
CA PRO A 26 -7.68 -12.51 -4.44
C PRO A 26 -8.81 -11.89 -3.60
N LYS A 27 -8.52 -11.51 -2.35
CA LYS A 27 -9.51 -10.90 -1.45
C LYS A 27 -9.91 -9.49 -1.92
N ILE A 28 -8.95 -8.67 -2.34
CA ILE A 28 -9.21 -7.33 -2.90
C ILE A 28 -10.04 -7.43 -4.19
N ALA A 29 -9.73 -8.38 -5.08
CA ALA A 29 -10.52 -8.62 -6.27
C ALA A 29 -11.96 -9.06 -5.91
N ALA A 30 -12.10 -9.97 -4.94
CA ALA A 30 -13.40 -10.47 -4.50
C ALA A 30 -14.27 -9.38 -3.86
N SER A 31 -13.70 -8.47 -3.05
CA SER A 31 -14.45 -7.35 -2.44
C SER A 31 -14.95 -6.36 -3.49
N LEU A 32 -14.23 -6.21 -4.59
CA LEU A 32 -14.63 -5.45 -5.78
C LEU A 32 -15.56 -6.24 -6.73
N HIS A 33 -16.05 -7.41 -6.31
CA HIS A 33 -16.91 -8.29 -7.09
C HIS A 33 -16.36 -8.66 -8.47
N THR A 34 -15.05 -8.89 -8.55
CA THR A 34 -14.35 -9.26 -9.77
C THR A 34 -13.49 -10.51 -9.56
N SER A 35 -13.25 -11.28 -10.62
CA SER A 35 -12.17 -12.27 -10.61
C SER A 35 -10.81 -11.58 -10.61
N GLU A 36 -9.76 -12.27 -10.18
CA GLU A 36 -8.38 -11.75 -10.21
C GLU A 36 -7.95 -11.34 -11.62
N ARG A 37 -8.34 -12.11 -12.64
CA ARG A 37 -8.05 -11.81 -14.05
C ARG A 37 -8.69 -10.49 -14.49
N THR A 38 -9.96 -10.28 -14.15
CA THR A 38 -10.67 -9.05 -14.52
C THR A 38 -10.15 -7.86 -13.69
N PHE A 39 -9.84 -8.06 -12.41
CA PHE A 39 -9.19 -7.06 -11.57
C PHE A 39 -7.85 -6.61 -12.17
N TYR A 40 -7.01 -7.58 -12.52
CA TYR A 40 -5.70 -7.30 -13.11
C TYR A 40 -5.82 -6.48 -14.39
N ARG A 41 -6.65 -6.94 -15.33
CA ARG A 41 -6.87 -6.25 -16.60
C ARG A 41 -7.36 -4.82 -16.39
N ARG A 42 -8.35 -4.63 -15.51
CA ARG A 42 -8.95 -3.32 -15.23
C ARG A 42 -7.98 -2.35 -14.58
N VAL A 43 -7.23 -2.78 -13.57
CA VAL A 43 -6.22 -1.92 -12.93
C VAL A 43 -5.16 -1.50 -13.95
N LYS A 44 -4.73 -2.42 -14.81
CA LYS A 44 -3.77 -2.12 -15.89
C LYS A 44 -4.34 -1.13 -16.91
N GLU A 45 -5.61 -1.26 -17.27
CA GLU A 45 -6.33 -0.31 -18.15
C GLU A 45 -6.46 1.08 -17.51
N LEU A 46 -6.74 1.16 -16.20
CA LEU A 46 -6.94 2.41 -15.47
C LEU A 46 -5.64 3.16 -15.17
N THR A 47 -4.56 2.44 -14.86
CA THR A 47 -3.34 3.03 -14.28
C THR A 47 -2.09 2.86 -15.14
N GLY A 48 -2.13 2.01 -16.16
CA GLY A 48 -0.95 1.64 -16.94
C GLY A 48 0.06 0.76 -16.19
N VAL A 49 -0.17 0.42 -14.92
CA VAL A 49 0.72 -0.43 -14.10
C VAL A 49 0.01 -1.67 -13.56
N THR A 50 0.76 -2.59 -12.95
CA THR A 50 0.19 -3.84 -12.42
C THR A 50 -0.56 -3.58 -11.10
N PRO A 51 -1.55 -4.42 -10.73
CA PRO A 51 -2.19 -4.30 -9.42
C PRO A 51 -1.22 -4.30 -8.25
N LYS A 52 -0.18 -5.14 -8.31
CA LYS A 52 0.85 -5.19 -7.28
C LYS A 52 1.56 -3.83 -7.11
N ALA A 53 1.82 -3.12 -8.21
CA ALA A 53 2.44 -1.80 -8.16
C ALA A 53 1.48 -0.76 -7.54
N VAL A 54 0.22 -0.74 -7.97
CA VAL A 54 -0.81 0.16 -7.41
C VAL A 54 -1.00 -0.07 -5.91
N ILE A 55 -1.14 -1.33 -5.50
CA ILE A 55 -1.34 -1.66 -4.10
C ILE A 55 -0.10 -1.31 -3.28
N SER A 56 1.11 -1.56 -3.82
CA SER A 56 2.35 -1.15 -3.17
C SER A 56 2.37 0.36 -2.95
N ASP A 57 1.98 1.16 -3.94
CA ASP A 57 1.92 2.62 -3.81
C ASP A 57 0.95 3.06 -2.70
N ILE A 58 -0.25 2.49 -2.67
CA ILE A 58 -1.25 2.72 -1.60
C ILE A 58 -0.67 2.37 -0.22
N GLN A 59 -0.03 1.21 -0.08
CA GLN A 59 0.60 0.78 1.17
C GLN A 59 1.71 1.73 1.62
N MET A 60 2.51 2.22 0.68
CA MET A 60 3.64 3.10 0.95
C MET A 60 3.18 4.50 1.36
N ASN A 61 2.18 5.06 0.67
CA ASN A 61 1.56 6.32 1.06
C ASN A 61 0.90 6.23 2.45
N ARG A 62 0.21 5.13 2.74
CA ARG A 62 -0.33 4.85 4.08
C ARG A 62 0.76 4.77 5.14
N CYS A 63 1.87 4.09 4.85
CA CYS A 63 3.01 4.01 5.75
C CYS A 63 3.59 5.39 6.06
N ALA A 64 3.85 6.20 5.02
CA ALA A 64 4.39 7.54 5.17
C ALA A 64 3.52 8.39 6.11
N ARG A 65 2.20 8.38 5.90
CA ARG A 65 1.24 9.04 6.79
C ARG A 65 1.34 8.55 8.24
N LEU A 66 1.28 7.23 8.45
CA LEU A 66 1.33 6.63 9.79
C LEU A 66 2.66 6.89 10.53
N LEU A 67 3.77 6.99 9.81
CA LEU A 67 5.07 7.34 10.40
C LEU A 67 5.07 8.74 11.01
N LEU A 68 4.35 9.68 10.39
CA LEU A 68 4.26 11.08 10.82
C LEU A 68 3.18 11.28 11.89
N GLU A 69 2.03 10.63 11.75
CA GLU A 69 0.93 10.69 12.72
C GLU A 69 1.27 9.98 14.04
N HIS A 70 2.16 8.98 14.01
CA HIS A 70 2.52 8.16 15.15
C HIS A 70 4.04 7.97 15.31
N PRO A 71 4.79 9.04 15.61
CA PRO A 71 6.26 9.00 15.67
C PRO A 71 6.80 7.99 16.69
N ASP A 72 6.07 7.76 17.79
CA ASP A 72 6.50 6.84 18.85
C ASP A 72 6.12 5.38 18.59
N LYS A 73 5.33 5.08 17.55
CA LYS A 73 4.84 3.72 17.31
C LYS A 73 5.96 2.84 16.73
N PRO A 74 6.19 1.62 17.29
CA PRO A 74 7.22 0.72 16.77
C PRO A 74 7.02 0.39 15.30
N LEU A 75 8.11 0.29 14.53
CA LEU A 75 8.03 0.04 13.08
C LEU A 75 7.31 -1.27 12.75
N GLY A 76 7.47 -2.31 13.58
CA GLY A 76 6.72 -3.56 13.41
C GLY A 76 5.20 -3.38 13.50
N LYS A 77 4.70 -2.47 14.35
CA LYS A 77 3.27 -2.15 14.41
C LYS A 77 2.81 -1.38 13.18
N ILE A 78 3.64 -0.44 12.68
CA ILE A 78 3.37 0.28 11.43
C ILE A 78 3.32 -0.70 10.24
N ALA A 79 4.22 -1.69 10.20
CA ALA A 79 4.25 -2.73 9.18
C ALA A 79 2.93 -3.50 9.10
N LEU A 80 2.43 -3.99 10.23
CA LEU A 80 1.13 -4.66 10.30
C LEU A 80 -0.01 -3.75 9.80
N MET A 81 0.00 -2.48 10.21
CA MET A 81 -1.00 -1.47 9.77
C MET A 81 -0.90 -1.10 8.28
N CYS A 82 0.15 -1.55 7.58
CA CYS A 82 0.37 -1.36 6.15
C CYS A 82 0.27 -2.68 5.36
N GLY A 83 -0.13 -3.79 6.00
CA GLY A 83 -0.26 -5.09 5.34
C GLY A 83 1.05 -5.87 5.16
N PHE A 84 2.04 -5.62 6.02
CA PHE A 84 3.29 -6.38 6.07
C PHE A 84 3.36 -7.19 7.36
N GLU A 85 3.75 -8.46 7.26
CA GLU A 85 3.94 -9.34 8.42
C GLU A 85 5.12 -8.90 9.30
N GLU A 86 6.16 -8.31 8.67
CA GLU A 86 7.40 -7.92 9.33
C GLU A 86 7.92 -6.55 8.89
N ALA A 87 8.67 -5.90 9.79
CA ALA A 87 9.24 -4.57 9.56
C ALA A 87 10.30 -4.53 8.45
N SER A 88 11.02 -5.64 8.22
CA SER A 88 12.01 -5.79 7.15
C SER A 88 11.37 -5.69 5.77
N GLY A 89 10.27 -6.44 5.55
CA GLY A 89 9.49 -6.39 4.31
C GLY A 89 9.00 -4.97 4.01
N LEU A 90 8.44 -4.29 5.02
CA LEU A 90 8.03 -2.89 4.91
C LEU A 90 9.22 -1.99 4.54
N SER A 91 10.34 -2.12 5.26
CA SER A 91 11.51 -1.24 5.10
C SER A 91 12.09 -1.32 3.68
N HIS A 92 12.18 -2.51 3.10
CA HIS A 92 12.63 -2.68 1.72
C HIS A 92 11.65 -2.09 0.71
N ALA A 93 10.35 -2.29 0.90
CA ALA A 93 9.34 -1.70 0.03
C ALA A 93 9.36 -0.17 0.09
N PHE A 94 9.46 0.38 1.30
CA PHE A 94 9.48 1.83 1.54
C PHE A 94 10.72 2.49 0.94
N HIS A 95 11.89 1.88 1.09
CA HIS A 95 13.12 2.38 0.47
C HIS A 95 13.04 2.40 -1.06
N ARG A 96 12.40 1.39 -1.68
CA ARG A 96 12.19 1.40 -3.13
C ARG A 96 11.24 2.51 -3.60
N ALA A 97 10.25 2.87 -2.78
CA ALA A 97 9.24 3.86 -3.13
C ALA A 97 9.67 5.31 -2.83
N PHE A 98 10.29 5.54 -1.67
CA PHE A 98 10.65 6.87 -1.16
C PHE A 98 12.16 7.12 -1.11
N GLY A 99 12.98 6.16 -1.54
CA GLY A 99 14.42 6.37 -1.58
C GLY A 99 15.15 6.39 -0.24
N CYS A 100 14.43 6.35 0.87
CA CYS A 100 14.99 6.34 2.22
C CYS A 100 14.27 5.30 3.09
N TYR A 101 14.85 4.91 4.22
CA TYR A 101 14.21 3.97 5.13
C TYR A 101 13.13 4.65 5.98
N PRO A 102 12.08 3.91 6.43
CA PRO A 102 10.99 4.45 7.26
C PRO A 102 11.45 5.21 8.50
N THR A 103 12.52 4.74 9.15
CA THR A 103 13.08 5.36 10.36
C THR A 103 13.71 6.72 10.06
N VAL A 104 14.36 6.86 8.91
CA VAL A 104 14.97 8.12 8.47
C VAL A 104 13.89 9.10 8.03
N TYR A 105 12.92 8.62 7.24
CA TYR A 105 11.73 9.41 6.84
C TYR A 105 11.02 10.00 8.05
N ARG A 106 10.78 9.16 9.08
CA ARG A 106 10.19 9.57 10.36
C ARG A 106 11.04 10.62 11.10
N LYS A 107 12.34 10.37 11.25
CA LYS A 107 13.26 11.27 11.97
C LYS A 107 13.29 12.66 11.33
N ASN A 108 13.16 12.73 10.02
CA ASN A 108 13.22 13.98 9.26
C ASN A 108 11.85 14.67 9.10
N GLY A 109 10.79 14.18 9.75
CA GLY A 109 9.46 14.79 9.65
C GLY A 109 8.82 14.67 8.26
N GLY A 110 9.21 13.67 7.47
CA GLY A 110 8.62 13.40 6.16
C GLY A 110 9.28 14.09 4.98
N VAL A 111 10.45 14.70 5.19
CA VAL A 111 11.25 15.27 4.10
C VAL A 111 11.88 14.12 3.29
N ASP A 112 11.49 14.02 2.02
CA ASP A 112 12.13 13.13 1.06
C ASP A 112 13.59 13.56 0.86
N ILE A 113 14.51 12.66 1.19
CA ILE A 113 15.95 12.91 1.21
C ILE A 113 16.59 12.61 -0.16
N LEU A 114 15.80 12.14 -1.14
CA LEU A 114 16.25 11.81 -2.48
C LEU A 114 15.79 12.81 -3.55
N GLN A 115 15.97 14.11 -3.30
CA GLN A 115 16.09 15.10 -4.37
C GLN A 115 17.56 15.54 -4.47
N LYS A 116 18.39 14.73 -5.14
CA LYS A 116 19.68 15.14 -5.72
C LYS A 116 19.83 14.51 -7.09
#